data_AF-A0A7G1ISS3-F1
#
_entry.id   AF-A0A7G1ISS3-F1
#
_cell.length_a   1.000
_cell.length_b   1.000
_cell.length_c   1.000
_cell.angle_alpha   90.00
_cell.angle_beta   90.00
_cell.angle_gamma   90.00
#
_symmetry.space_group_name_H-M   'P 1'
#
loop_
_entity.id
_entity.type
_entity.pdbx_description
1 polymer ?
#
loop_
_entity_poly.entity_id
_entity_poly.type
_entity_poly.pdbx_seq_one_letter_code
_entity_poly.pdbx_strand_id
1 'polypeptide(L)'
;MESSSIEHVDVLIVGAGISGIGAAYYLRTMQPTKTFAIVEARGDIGGTWDLFRYPGIRSDSDLHTFSYEFKAWENDKAIASADAIMSYLRQTVAENGIGTAIRFGHKVIEAAWSSRDARWLVQIERSRDGQACGERVTMSCGWFFCASGYYRYDAGYTPEFPGRQRFSGQIVHPSTGPKTWTTAASGW
;
A
#
# COMPACT_ATOMS: atom_id res chain seq x y z
N MET A 1 -26.88 5.86 23.81
CA MET A 1 -25.83 5.29 22.94
C MET A 1 -25.91 6.05 21.64
N GLU A 2 -24.99 6.98 21.40
CA GLU A 2 -24.90 7.66 20.11
C GLU A 2 -24.59 6.60 19.06
N SER A 3 -25.54 6.36 18.17
CA SER A 3 -25.29 5.62 16.94
C SER A 3 -24.31 6.46 16.13
N SER A 4 -23.01 6.19 16.23
CA SER A 4 -22.05 6.78 15.29
C SER A 4 -22.50 6.38 13.89
N SER A 5 -22.87 7.34 13.04
CA SER A 5 -23.27 7.06 11.67
C SER A 5 -22.12 6.37 10.95
N ILE A 6 -22.39 5.21 10.35
CA ILE A 6 -21.42 4.51 9.49
C ILE A 6 -21.18 5.41 8.28
N GLU A 7 -19.93 5.81 8.07
CA GLU A 7 -19.56 6.57 6.89
C GLU A 7 -19.79 5.74 5.62
N HIS A 8 -20.27 6.39 4.56
CA HIS A 8 -20.50 5.77 3.26
C HIS A 8 -19.69 6.46 2.16
N VAL A 9 -19.08 5.66 1.29
CA VAL A 9 -18.49 6.11 0.01
C VAL A 9 -19.01 5.22 -1.12
N ASP A 10 -19.13 5.73 -2.34
CA ASP A 10 -19.53 4.88 -3.47
C ASP A 10 -18.49 3.76 -3.71
N VAL A 11 -17.20 4.10 -3.64
CA VAL A 11 -16.09 3.17 -3.86
C VAL A 11 -15.07 3.23 -2.73
N LEU A 12 -14.80 2.08 -2.10
CA LEU A 12 -13.70 1.93 -1.16
C LEU A 12 -12.55 1.16 -1.82
N ILE A 13 -11.40 1.81 -1.95
CA ILE A 13 -10.16 1.22 -2.45
C ILE A 13 -9.31 0.78 -1.25
N VAL A 14 -8.86 -0.47 -1.24
CA VAL A 14 -7.99 -1.01 -0.19
C VAL A 14 -6.56 -1.13 -0.70
N GLY A 15 -5.68 -0.27 -0.20
CA GLY A 15 -4.26 -0.20 -0.58
C GLY A 15 -3.92 1.03 -1.41
N ALA A 16 -2.91 1.79 -0.98
CA ALA A 16 -2.36 2.96 -1.68
C ALA A 16 -1.09 2.62 -2.48
N GLY A 17 -1.02 1.41 -3.03
CA GLY A 17 -0.02 1.00 -4.02
C GLY A 17 -0.38 1.46 -5.44
N ILE A 18 0.37 0.97 -6.44
CA ILE A 18 0.19 1.33 -7.86
C ILE A 18 -1.28 1.15 -8.31
N SER A 19 -1.86 -0.03 -8.07
CA SER A 19 -3.24 -0.31 -8.50
C SER A 19 -4.28 0.61 -7.84
N GLY A 20 -4.10 0.95 -6.55
CA GLY A 20 -5.02 1.82 -5.84
C GLY A 20 -4.94 3.28 -6.30
N ILE A 21 -3.72 3.78 -6.54
CA ILE A 21 -3.48 5.12 -7.08
C ILE A 21 -4.06 5.23 -8.50
N GLY A 22 -3.80 4.24 -9.37
CA GLY A 22 -4.36 4.19 -10.71
C GLY A 22 -5.89 4.16 -10.71
N ALA A 23 -6.51 3.33 -9.87
CA ALA A 23 -7.98 3.29 -9.74
C ALA A 23 -8.56 4.64 -9.30
N ALA A 24 -7.92 5.31 -8.34
CA ALA A 24 -8.35 6.62 -7.87
C ALA A 24 -8.28 7.71 -8.96
N TYR A 25 -7.25 7.68 -9.82
CA TYR A 25 -7.16 8.56 -10.98
C TYR A 25 -8.37 8.39 -11.89
N TYR A 26 -8.67 7.16 -12.31
CA TYR A 26 -9.79 6.90 -13.22
C TYR A 26 -11.15 7.22 -12.58
N LEU A 27 -11.35 6.95 -11.29
CA LEU A 27 -12.57 7.35 -10.58
C LEU A 27 -12.75 8.88 -10.60
N ARG A 28 -11.68 9.63 -10.31
CA ARG A 28 -11.76 11.09 -10.30
C ARG A 28 -12.01 11.68 -11.69
N THR A 29 -11.38 11.13 -12.73
CA THR A 29 -11.46 11.66 -14.09
C THR A 29 -12.73 11.20 -14.83
N MET A 30 -13.11 9.93 -14.69
CA MET A 30 -14.22 9.34 -15.45
C MET A 30 -15.53 9.27 -14.67
N GLN A 31 -15.49 9.32 -13.34
CA GLN A 31 -16.66 9.23 -12.46
C GLN A 31 -16.66 10.35 -11.40
N PRO A 32 -16.55 11.64 -11.79
CA PRO A 32 -16.33 12.75 -10.85
C PRO A 32 -17.47 12.97 -9.84
N THR A 33 -18.65 12.42 -10.09
CA THR A 33 -19.80 12.47 -9.18
C THR A 33 -19.76 11.38 -8.09
N LYS A 34 -18.87 10.39 -8.23
CA LYS A 34 -18.73 9.28 -7.28
C LYS A 34 -17.77 9.65 -6.15
N THR A 35 -18.22 9.41 -4.93
CA THR A 35 -17.39 9.54 -3.74
C THR A 35 -16.49 8.31 -3.59
N PHE A 36 -15.23 8.51 -3.23
CA PHE A 36 -14.33 7.39 -2.96
C PHE A 36 -13.34 7.71 -1.85
N ALA A 37 -12.82 6.67 -1.23
CA ALA A 37 -11.71 6.73 -0.29
C ALA A 37 -10.71 5.60 -0.57
N ILE A 38 -9.44 5.85 -0.28
CA ILE A 38 -8.39 4.84 -0.24
C ILE A 38 -8.02 4.60 1.22
N VAL A 39 -8.07 3.36 1.68
CA VAL A 39 -7.58 2.97 3.01
C VAL A 39 -6.26 2.21 2.87
N GLU A 40 -5.24 2.68 3.60
CA GLU A 40 -3.89 2.12 3.58
C GLU A 40 -3.48 1.77 5.02
N ALA A 41 -3.04 0.54 5.24
CA ALA A 41 -2.62 0.08 6.56
C ALA A 41 -1.34 0.76 7.04
N ARG A 42 -0.46 1.13 6.09
CA ARG A 42 0.85 1.73 6.34
C ARG A 42 0.74 3.26 6.50
N GLY A 43 1.87 3.88 6.85
CA GLY A 43 2.00 5.32 7.02
C GLY A 43 2.44 6.09 5.77
N ASP A 44 2.60 5.41 4.63
CA ASP A 44 3.01 6.01 3.36
C ASP A 44 2.36 5.25 2.19
N ILE A 45 2.36 5.85 1.00
CA ILE A 45 1.89 5.23 -0.25
C ILE A 45 2.94 4.24 -0.79
N GLY A 46 2.63 3.61 -1.93
CA GLY A 46 3.61 2.88 -2.73
C GLY A 46 3.55 1.36 -2.58
N GLY A 47 2.88 0.85 -1.54
CA GLY A 47 2.69 -0.59 -1.33
C GLY A 47 4.04 -1.33 -1.29
N THR A 48 4.29 -2.19 -2.28
CA THR A 48 5.55 -2.93 -2.45
C THR A 48 6.80 -2.05 -2.35
N TRP A 49 6.75 -0.84 -2.91
CA TRP A 49 7.91 0.07 -2.98
C TRP A 49 8.21 0.78 -1.65
N ASP A 50 7.23 0.86 -0.75
CA ASP A 50 7.45 1.29 0.64
C ASP A 50 7.77 0.11 1.57
N LEU A 51 7.26 -1.08 1.26
CA LEU A 51 7.47 -2.31 2.03
C LEU A 51 8.94 -2.75 2.03
N PHE A 52 9.51 -2.93 0.84
CA PHE A 52 10.89 -3.40 0.73
C PHE A 52 11.86 -2.23 0.81
N ARG A 53 12.89 -2.37 1.65
CA ARG A 53 13.89 -1.30 1.89
C ARG A 53 15.34 -1.80 1.92
N TYR A 54 15.61 -3.00 1.38
CA TYR A 54 16.97 -3.51 1.23
C TYR A 54 17.71 -2.80 0.07
N PRO A 55 19.05 -2.74 0.09
CA PRO A 55 19.81 -2.06 -0.97
C PRO A 55 19.63 -2.73 -2.33
N GLY A 56 19.48 -1.93 -3.39
CA GLY A 56 19.43 -2.43 -4.77
C GLY A 56 18.05 -2.86 -5.28
N ILE A 57 16.97 -2.56 -4.54
CA ILE A 57 15.60 -2.77 -5.03
C ILE A 57 15.37 -1.96 -6.30
N ARG A 58 14.86 -2.65 -7.32
CA ARG A 58 14.52 -2.10 -8.63
C ARG A 58 13.35 -2.87 -9.23
N SER A 59 12.72 -2.27 -10.22
CA SER A 59 11.78 -2.97 -11.09
C SER A 59 12.48 -4.09 -11.86
N ASP A 60 11.76 -5.17 -12.13
CA ASP A 60 12.13 -6.19 -13.11
C ASP A 60 11.62 -5.83 -14.52
N SER A 61 10.66 -4.91 -14.60
CA SER A 61 10.01 -4.43 -15.80
C SER A 61 10.49 -3.04 -16.17
N ASP A 62 10.54 -2.72 -17.47
CA ASP A 62 10.80 -1.37 -17.96
C ASP A 62 9.61 -0.44 -17.66
N LEU A 63 9.88 0.69 -17.03
CA LEU A 63 8.86 1.68 -16.65
C LEU A 63 8.32 2.49 -17.80
N HIS A 64 8.93 2.50 -18.98
CA HIS A 64 8.24 3.04 -20.15
C HIS A 64 7.01 2.20 -20.53
N THR A 65 6.96 0.93 -20.12
CA THR A 65 5.80 0.04 -20.34
C THR A 65 4.96 -0.20 -19.09
N PHE A 66 5.55 -0.03 -17.90
CA PHE A 66 4.89 -0.30 -16.62
C PHE A 66 4.34 0.96 -15.92
N SER A 67 4.69 2.16 -16.41
CA SER A 67 4.10 3.41 -15.93
C SER A 67 2.63 3.53 -16.30
N TYR A 68 1.93 4.47 -15.66
CA TYR A 68 0.55 4.78 -16.01
C TYR A 68 0.46 5.38 -17.41
N GLU A 69 -0.53 4.94 -18.17
CA GLU A 69 -0.95 5.54 -19.44
C GLU A 69 -1.10 7.07 -19.35
N PHE A 70 -1.69 7.55 -18.26
CA PHE A 70 -1.95 8.97 -18.04
C PHE A 70 -0.76 9.74 -17.45
N LYS A 71 0.35 9.07 -17.16
CA LYS A 71 1.58 9.68 -16.65
C LYS A 71 2.79 8.89 -17.11
N ALA A 72 3.37 9.32 -18.22
CA ALA A 72 4.56 8.69 -18.78
C ALA A 72 5.74 8.70 -17.79
N TRP A 73 6.57 7.66 -17.89
CA TRP A 73 7.88 7.64 -17.27
C TRP A 73 8.88 8.46 -18.08
N GLU A 74 9.37 9.55 -17.51
CA GLU A 74 10.26 10.53 -18.19
C GLU A 74 11.75 10.33 -17.86
N ASN A 75 12.10 9.40 -16.98
CA ASN A 75 13.50 9.17 -16.60
C ASN A 75 14.17 8.19 -17.58
N ASP A 76 15.36 8.55 -18.06
CA ASP A 76 16.18 7.75 -18.99
C ASP A 76 16.47 6.33 -18.49
N LYS A 77 16.40 6.10 -17.17
CA LYS A 77 16.55 4.77 -16.59
C LYS A 77 15.22 3.99 -16.67
N ALA A 78 15.11 3.19 -17.72
CA ALA A 78 14.05 2.21 -17.94
C ALA A 78 13.83 1.26 -16.74
N ILE A 79 14.93 0.72 -16.21
CA ILE A 79 14.92 -0.12 -15.00
C ILE A 79 15.17 0.77 -13.79
N ALA A 80 14.09 1.28 -13.19
CA ALA A 80 14.22 2.22 -12.09
C ALA A 80 14.35 1.55 -10.72
N SER A 81 15.01 2.28 -9.84
CA SER A 81 15.16 1.97 -8.43
C SER A 81 13.88 2.31 -7.64
N ALA A 82 13.75 1.76 -6.44
CA ALA A 82 12.59 1.99 -5.57
C ALA A 82 12.35 3.47 -5.26
N ASP A 83 13.40 4.26 -5.03
CA ASP A 83 13.32 5.70 -4.76
C ASP A 83 12.79 6.48 -5.95
N ALA A 84 13.19 6.12 -7.17
CA ALA A 84 12.68 6.74 -8.40
C ALA A 84 11.19 6.42 -8.59
N ILE A 85 10.78 5.16 -8.34
CA ILE A 85 9.37 4.76 -8.41
C ILE A 85 8.54 5.46 -7.34
N MET A 86 9.03 5.55 -6.10
CA MET A 86 8.35 6.28 -5.03
C MET A 86 8.19 7.76 -5.36
N SER A 87 9.19 8.37 -6.00
CA SER A 87 9.13 9.77 -6.44
C SER A 87 8.06 9.96 -7.52
N TYR A 88 8.03 9.08 -8.52
CA TYR A 88 6.99 9.05 -9.56
C TYR A 88 5.59 8.88 -8.98
N LEU A 89 5.39 7.98 -8.02
CA LEU A 89 4.08 7.77 -7.38
C LEU A 89 3.64 8.99 -6.57
N ARG A 90 4.54 9.60 -5.80
CA ARG A 90 4.23 10.83 -5.05
C ARG A 90 3.86 11.98 -5.98
N GLN A 91 4.60 12.15 -7.07
CA GLN A 91 4.29 13.13 -8.10
C GLN A 91 2.90 12.86 -8.71
N THR A 92 2.61 11.60 -9.06
CA THR A 92 1.29 11.19 -9.59
C THR A 92 0.16 11.57 -8.62
N VAL A 93 0.32 11.24 -7.34
CA VAL A 93 -0.69 11.53 -6.31
C VAL A 93 -0.91 13.03 -6.15
N ALA A 94 0.17 13.82 -6.16
CA ALA A 94 0.12 15.27 -6.01
C ALA A 94 -0.55 15.96 -7.20
N GLU A 95 -0.12 15.66 -8.43
CA GLU A 95 -0.66 16.27 -9.66
C GLU A 95 -2.16 16.03 -9.85
N ASN A 96 -2.66 14.90 -9.38
CA ASN A 96 -4.05 14.50 -9.52
C ASN A 96 -4.90 14.74 -8.26
N GLY A 97 -4.30 15.36 -7.23
CA GLY A 97 -4.95 15.66 -5.96
C GLY A 97 -5.47 14.43 -5.21
N ILE A 98 -4.94 13.24 -5.49
CA ILE A 98 -5.44 11.96 -4.94
C ILE A 98 -5.16 11.87 -3.43
N GLY A 99 -4.13 12.56 -2.94
CA GLY A 99 -3.68 12.49 -1.55
C GLY A 99 -4.79 12.78 -0.52
N THR A 100 -5.76 13.64 -0.85
CA THR A 100 -6.87 13.97 0.05
C THR A 100 -7.87 12.83 0.25
N ALA A 101 -7.87 11.82 -0.62
CA ALA A 101 -8.72 10.63 -0.51
C ALA A 101 -8.04 9.48 0.26
N ILE A 102 -6.74 9.60 0.60
CA ILE A 102 -5.97 8.52 1.23
C ILE A 102 -6.05 8.62 2.76
N ARG A 103 -6.34 7.49 3.39
CA ARG A 103 -6.39 7.32 4.85
C ARG A 103 -5.35 6.30 5.28
N PHE A 104 -4.24 6.81 5.78
CA PHE A 104 -3.15 5.99 6.32
C PHE A 104 -3.50 5.41 7.70
N GLY A 105 -2.82 4.33 8.08
CA GLY A 105 -3.09 3.62 9.33
C GLY A 105 -4.50 3.02 9.41
N HIS A 106 -5.13 2.71 8.27
CA HIS A 106 -6.44 2.08 8.18
C HIS A 106 -6.29 0.68 7.59
N LYS A 107 -6.16 -0.32 8.47
CA LYS A 107 -6.03 -1.72 8.07
C LYS A 107 -7.41 -2.36 7.97
N VAL A 108 -7.81 -2.75 6.76
CA VAL A 108 -9.03 -3.57 6.59
C VAL A 108 -8.79 -4.95 7.20
N ILE A 109 -9.68 -5.36 8.09
CA ILE A 109 -9.63 -6.66 8.78
C ILE A 109 -10.79 -7.57 8.39
N GLU A 110 -11.89 -7.00 7.90
CA GLU A 110 -13.07 -7.74 7.44
C GLU A 110 -13.83 -6.92 6.39
N ALA A 111 -14.38 -7.58 5.37
CA ALA A 111 -15.34 -7.01 4.44
C ALA A 111 -16.50 -7.99 4.26
N ALA A 112 -17.71 -7.56 4.58
CA ALA A 112 -18.91 -8.39 4.52
C ALA A 112 -19.98 -7.73 3.65
N TRP A 113 -20.58 -8.49 2.74
CA TRP A 113 -21.70 -8.01 1.94
C TRP A 113 -23.00 -8.06 2.75
N SER A 114 -23.72 -6.93 2.82
CA SER A 114 -25.08 -6.88 3.36
C SER A 114 -26.08 -6.99 2.22
N SER A 115 -26.70 -8.16 2.04
CA SER A 115 -27.76 -8.34 1.04
C SER A 115 -29.00 -7.47 1.34
N ARG A 116 -29.28 -7.19 2.61
CA ARG A 116 -30.40 -6.33 3.02
C ARG A 116 -30.18 -4.88 2.58
N ASP A 117 -28.96 -4.38 2.75
CA ASP A 117 -28.64 -2.96 2.51
C ASP A 117 -27.96 -2.74 1.14
N ALA A 118 -27.78 -3.81 0.35
CA ALA A 118 -27.10 -3.84 -0.95
C ALA A 118 -25.75 -3.10 -0.97
N ARG A 119 -24.94 -3.31 0.07
CA ARG A 119 -23.64 -2.64 0.25
C ARG A 119 -22.67 -3.50 1.04
N TRP A 120 -21.39 -3.21 0.88
CA TRP A 120 -20.33 -3.74 1.72
C TRP A 120 -20.29 -3.01 3.06
N LEU A 121 -20.01 -3.76 4.12
CA LEU A 121 -19.62 -3.26 5.43
C LEU A 121 -18.18 -3.70 5.67
N VAL A 122 -17.29 -2.75 5.90
CA VAL A 122 -15.85 -2.96 5.97
C VAL A 122 -15.36 -2.55 7.34
N GLN A 123 -14.85 -3.51 8.10
CA GLN A 123 -14.22 -3.25 9.39
C GLN A 123 -12.76 -2.88 9.20
N ILE A 124 -12.36 -1.79 9.84
CA ILE A 124 -11.03 -1.23 9.75
C ILE A 124 -10.47 -1.10 11.16
N GLU A 125 -9.29 -1.66 11.37
CA GLU A 125 -8.46 -1.42 12.54
C GLU A 125 -7.57 -0.20 12.29
N ARG A 126 -7.62 0.78 13.20
CA ARG A 126 -6.82 2.00 13.11
C ARG A 126 -5.48 1.82 13.81
N SER A 127 -4.48 2.49 13.25
CA SER A 127 -3.13 2.60 13.81
C SER A 127 -2.77 4.05 14.14
N ARG A 128 -2.00 4.23 15.20
CA ARG A 128 -1.33 5.50 15.57
C ARG A 128 0.16 5.23 15.65
N ASP A 129 0.97 6.09 15.03
CA ASP A 129 2.44 5.94 14.97
C ASP A 129 2.91 4.56 14.46
N GLY A 130 2.14 3.98 13.54
CA GLY A 130 2.43 2.67 12.94
C GLY A 130 2.06 1.45 13.81
N GLN A 131 1.41 1.64 14.95
CA GLN A 131 0.94 0.58 15.83
C GLN A 131 -0.58 0.57 15.94
N ALA A 132 -1.18 -0.63 15.96
CA ALA A 132 -2.62 -0.77 16.16
C ALA A 132 -3.02 -0.15 17.50
N CYS A 133 -3.97 0.79 17.49
CA CYS A 133 -4.43 1.46 18.72
C CYS A 133 -5.67 0.80 19.34
N GLY A 134 -6.10 -0.35 18.80
CA GLY A 134 -7.30 -1.08 19.21
C GLY A 134 -8.63 -0.42 18.79
N GLU A 135 -8.58 0.77 18.19
CA GLU A 135 -9.74 1.47 17.67
C GLU A 135 -10.21 0.79 16.37
N ARG A 136 -11.49 0.44 16.31
CA ARG A 136 -12.13 -0.12 15.13
C ARG A 136 -13.21 0.81 14.63
N VAL A 137 -13.23 1.02 13.33
CA VAL A 137 -14.26 1.80 12.63
C VAL A 137 -14.89 0.93 11.55
N THR A 138 -16.14 1.21 11.22
CA THR A 138 -16.82 0.58 10.09
C THR A 138 -17.09 1.63 9.03
N MET A 139 -16.71 1.31 7.79
CA MET A 139 -17.13 2.06 6.61
C MET A 139 -18.07 1.20 5.78
N SER A 140 -18.94 1.84 5.00
CA SER A 140 -19.76 1.15 4.01
C SER A 140 -19.46 1.63 2.61
N CYS A 141 -19.60 0.75 1.62
CA CYS A 141 -19.48 1.14 0.22
C CYS A 141 -20.35 0.32 -0.73
N GLY A 142 -20.69 0.92 -1.87
CA GLY A 142 -21.37 0.20 -2.96
C GLY A 142 -20.40 -0.73 -3.71
N TRP A 143 -19.16 -0.27 -3.90
CA TRP A 143 -18.11 -1.02 -4.58
C TRP A 143 -16.85 -1.14 -3.73
N PHE A 144 -16.30 -2.35 -3.65
CA PHE A 144 -15.10 -2.67 -2.89
C PHE A 144 -13.98 -3.08 -3.85
N PHE A 145 -12.95 -2.24 -3.96
CA PHE A 145 -11.81 -2.49 -4.84
C PHE A 145 -10.59 -2.93 -4.03
N CYS A 146 -10.24 -4.21 -4.15
CA CYS A 146 -9.11 -4.78 -3.44
C CYS A 146 -7.80 -4.54 -4.23
N ALA A 147 -6.99 -3.58 -3.78
CA ALA A 147 -5.68 -3.24 -4.31
C ALA A 147 -4.55 -3.55 -3.30
N SER A 148 -4.75 -4.56 -2.44
CA SER A 148 -3.85 -4.90 -1.32
C SER A 148 -2.50 -5.47 -1.75
N GLY A 149 -2.34 -5.80 -3.04
CA GLY A 149 -1.19 -6.53 -3.54
C GLY A 149 -1.16 -7.99 -3.08
N TYR A 150 -0.07 -8.67 -3.42
CA TYR A 150 0.10 -10.12 -3.19
C TYR A 150 1.06 -10.46 -2.05
N TYR A 151 1.82 -9.49 -1.55
CA TYR A 151 2.74 -9.71 -0.43
C TYR A 151 2.02 -9.62 0.91
N ARG A 152 2.39 -10.51 1.82
CA ARG A 152 1.98 -10.42 3.21
C ARG A 152 2.85 -9.39 3.94
N TYR A 153 2.25 -8.30 4.41
CA TYR A 153 2.98 -7.13 4.95
C TYR A 153 3.43 -7.30 6.41
N ASP A 154 2.78 -8.17 7.19
CA ASP A 154 3.11 -8.38 8.60
C ASP A 154 4.28 -9.37 8.79
N ALA A 155 4.37 -10.40 7.95
CA ALA A 155 5.46 -11.37 7.98
C ALA A 155 5.73 -11.93 6.59
N GLY A 156 6.94 -11.74 6.06
CA GLY A 156 7.37 -12.52 4.89
C GLY A 156 7.47 -14.01 5.22
N TYR A 157 7.37 -14.87 4.21
CA TYR A 157 7.60 -16.29 4.41
C TYR A 157 9.06 -16.54 4.81
N THR A 158 9.25 -17.07 6.01
CA THR A 158 10.57 -17.47 6.51
C THR A 158 10.56 -18.98 6.67
N PRO A 159 11.26 -19.74 5.80
CA PRO A 159 11.34 -21.19 5.95
C PRO A 159 12.05 -21.57 7.25
N GLU A 160 11.66 -22.70 7.81
CA GLU A 160 12.36 -23.29 8.94
C GLU A 160 13.61 -24.01 8.45
N PHE A 161 14.77 -23.63 9.01
CA PHE A 161 16.05 -24.27 8.74
C PHE A 161 16.49 -25.05 9.98
N PRO A 162 16.52 -26.39 9.95
CA PRO A 162 17.03 -27.18 11.06
C PRO A 162 18.46 -26.77 11.43
N GLY A 163 18.68 -26.40 12.69
CA GLY A 163 19.99 -25.94 13.16
C GLY A 163 20.30 -24.47 12.89
N ARG A 164 19.33 -23.65 12.46
CA ARG A 164 19.45 -22.19 12.28
C ARG A 164 20.11 -21.49 13.48
N GLN A 165 19.79 -21.93 14.69
CA GLN A 165 20.33 -21.41 15.95
C GLN A 165 21.85 -21.57 16.10
N ARG A 166 22.50 -22.43 15.29
CA ARG A 166 23.96 -22.59 15.30
C ARG A 166 24.69 -21.50 14.51
N PHE A 167 23.97 -20.76 13.67
CA PHE A 167 24.53 -19.62 12.97
C PHE A 167 24.56 -18.41 13.91
N SER A 168 25.77 -17.94 14.24
CA SER A 168 25.96 -16.79 15.15
C SER A 168 25.88 -15.43 14.44
N GLY A 169 25.79 -15.42 13.11
CA GLY A 169 25.66 -14.19 12.33
C GLY A 169 24.22 -13.66 12.31
N GLN A 170 24.07 -12.44 11.80
CA GLN A 170 22.75 -11.84 11.64
C GLN A 170 22.00 -12.48 10.46
N ILE A 171 20.76 -12.91 10.71
CA ILE A 171 19.83 -13.34 9.65
C ILE A 171 18.83 -12.21 9.45
N VAL A 172 18.79 -11.65 8.24
CA VAL A 172 17.88 -10.55 7.90
C VAL A 172 16.89 -10.99 6.83
N HIS A 173 15.60 -10.77 7.09
CA HIS A 173 14.56 -11.02 6.11
C HIS A 173 14.38 -9.79 5.20
N PRO A 174 14.31 -9.93 3.86
CA PRO A 174 14.23 -8.79 2.94
C PRO A 174 13.08 -7.82 3.21
N SER A 175 11.93 -8.30 3.69
CA SER A 175 10.75 -7.47 3.98
C SER A 175 10.75 -6.80 5.36
N THR A 176 11.63 -7.19 6.29
CA THR A 176 11.66 -6.67 7.68
C THR A 176 13.08 -6.29 8.13
N GLY A 177 13.97 -6.04 7.18
CA GLY A 177 15.35 -5.65 7.47
C GLY A 177 15.45 -4.25 8.11
N PRO A 178 16.62 -3.91 8.67
CA PRO A 178 16.85 -2.60 9.26
C PRO A 178 16.69 -1.49 8.21
N LYS A 179 16.26 -0.30 8.65
CA LYS A 179 16.15 0.88 7.77
C LYS A 179 17.52 1.36 7.25
N THR A 180 18.58 1.05 8.00
CA THR A 180 19.97 1.35 7.65
C THR A 180 20.73 0.05 7.48
N TRP A 181 21.36 -0.11 6.32
CA TRP A 181 22.22 -1.24 6.01
C TRP A 181 23.66 -0.77 6.02
N THR A 182 24.47 -1.36 6.90
CA THR A 182 25.92 -1.20 6.83
C THR A 182 26.45 -2.35 5.99
N THR A 183 26.75 -2.09 4.72
CA THR A 183 27.59 -3.01 3.96
C THR A 183 28.96 -3.01 4.60
N ALA A 184 29.43 -4.19 5.03
CA ALA A 184 30.84 -4.39 5.28
C ALA A 184 31.56 -4.22 3.94
N ALA A 185 31.94 -2.98 3.60
CA ALA A 185 32.98 -2.73 2.63
C ALA A 185 34.32 -3.12 3.28
N SER A 186 34.49 -4.40 3.61
CA SER A 186 35.79 -4.98 3.88
C SER A 186 36.32 -5.45 2.54
N GLY A 187 37.35 -4.75 2.08
CA GLY A 187 38.01 -4.97 0.80
C GLY A 187 38.23 -6.45 0.48
N TRP A 188 37.76 -6.82 -0.70
CA TRP A 188 38.38 -7.80 -1.56
C TRP A 188 38.68 -7.08 -2.87
#